data_AF-A0A3C0UPN3-F1
#
_entry.id   AF-A0A3C0UPN3-F1
#
_cell.length_a   1.000
_cell.length_b   1.000
_cell.length_c   1.000
_cell.angle_alpha   90.00
_cell.angle_beta   90.00
_cell.angle_gamma   90.00
#
_symmetry.space_group_name_H-M   'P 1'
#
loop_
_entity.id
_entity.type
_entity.pdbx_description
1 polymer ?
#
loop_
_entity_poly.entity_id
_entity_poly.type
_entity_poly.pdbx_seq_one_letter_code
_entity_poly.pdbx_strand_id
1 'polypeptide(L)'
;MSINFQMVNCQTQSNRKIFGLCDDPSPNKNPAYIDELDGSKWIAVVENEEKYPTTFTAIDNCTEIKSADDKMAKRCDGVLMYNSTVIFVELKQRGAKGNAWVEDAIPQLKSTIESFEKTELSENYNQKKAYISNSEHPKFKTSQIERMEKFYIDTGYILRIEARIKLQ
;
A
#
# COMPACT_ATOMS: atom_id res chain seq x y z
N MET A 1 8.16 13.33 -12.51
CA MET A 1 8.20 11.86 -12.70
C MET A 1 6.77 11.35 -12.68
N SER A 2 6.40 10.46 -13.60
CA SER A 2 5.05 9.90 -13.68
C SER A 2 5.09 8.43 -13.27
N ILE A 3 4.23 8.02 -12.34
CA ILE A 3 4.05 6.62 -11.92
C ILE A 3 2.93 6.02 -12.77
N ASN A 4 3.18 4.86 -13.38
CA ASN A 4 2.14 4.13 -14.11
C ASN A 4 1.39 3.18 -13.16
N PHE A 5 0.21 3.59 -12.75
CA PHE A 5 -0.66 2.84 -11.83
C PHE A 5 -1.47 1.71 -12.52
N GLN A 6 -1.32 1.53 -13.83
CA GLN A 6 -2.03 0.52 -14.63
C GLN A 6 -1.06 -0.36 -15.43
N MET A 7 0.20 -0.47 -14.99
CA MET A 7 1.21 -1.27 -15.67
C MET A 7 0.90 -2.76 -15.51
N VAL A 8 0.42 -3.41 -16.57
CA VAL A 8 -0.15 -4.78 -16.52
C VAL A 8 0.84 -5.82 -15.99
N ASN A 9 2.13 -5.69 -16.31
CA ASN A 9 3.19 -6.58 -15.81
C ASN A 9 3.48 -6.42 -14.30
N CYS A 10 2.96 -5.36 -13.67
CA CYS A 10 3.05 -5.10 -12.24
C CYS A 10 1.77 -5.44 -11.49
N GLN A 11 0.78 -6.01 -12.18
CA GLN A 11 -0.53 -6.29 -11.61
C GLN A 11 -0.70 -7.76 -11.25
N THR A 12 -1.22 -7.97 -10.06
CA THR A 12 -1.79 -9.24 -9.62
C THR A 12 -3.25 -9.02 -9.27
N GLN A 13 -4.08 -10.05 -9.41
CA GLN A 13 -5.52 -9.93 -9.22
C GLN A 13 -6.02 -11.06 -8.33
N SER A 14 -7.05 -10.75 -7.55
CA SER A 14 -7.80 -11.75 -6.78
C SER A 14 -9.24 -11.32 -6.59
N ASN A 15 -10.11 -12.31 -6.46
CA ASN A 15 -11.48 -12.17 -5.97
C ASN A 15 -11.78 -13.15 -4.82
N ARG A 16 -10.73 -13.73 -4.21
CA ARG A 16 -10.92 -14.62 -3.06
C ARG A 16 -11.41 -13.83 -1.87
N LYS A 17 -12.12 -14.53 -0.97
CA LYS A 17 -12.59 -13.97 0.29
C LYS A 17 -11.45 -13.47 1.19
N ILE A 18 -10.32 -14.16 1.14
CA ILE A 18 -9.13 -13.83 1.90
C ILE A 18 -7.91 -14.09 0.99
N PHE A 19 -7.01 -13.13 0.95
CA PHE A 19 -5.70 -13.25 0.31
C PHE A 19 -4.68 -12.37 1.03
N GLY A 20 -3.40 -12.60 0.80
CA GLY A 20 -2.31 -11.86 1.39
C GLY A 20 -1.68 -10.87 0.43
N LEU A 21 -1.07 -9.82 0.99
CA LEU A 21 -0.05 -9.03 0.31
C LEU A 21 1.31 -9.41 0.87
N CYS A 22 2.22 -9.75 -0.03
CA CYS A 22 3.58 -10.16 0.28
C CYS A 22 4.57 -9.18 -0.33
N ASP A 23 5.70 -9.02 0.36
CA ASP A 23 6.90 -8.38 -0.16
C ASP A 23 8.07 -9.30 0.21
N ASP A 24 8.84 -9.74 -0.80
CA ASP A 24 9.91 -10.70 -0.58
C ASP A 24 11.11 -9.97 0.05
N PRO A 25 11.73 -10.51 1.11
CA PRO A 25 12.88 -9.87 1.71
C PRO A 25 14.08 -9.86 0.74
N SER A 26 14.93 -8.84 0.88
CA SER A 26 16.23 -8.79 0.19
C SER A 26 17.01 -10.10 0.33
N PRO A 27 17.70 -10.57 -0.73
CA PRO A 27 18.16 -9.84 -1.90
C PRO A 27 17.22 -9.86 -3.11
N ASN A 28 16.07 -10.53 -3.01
CA ASN A 28 15.11 -10.58 -4.10
C ASN A 28 14.50 -9.18 -4.28
N LYS A 29 14.69 -8.56 -5.44
CA LYS A 29 14.07 -7.27 -5.79
C LYS A 29 12.72 -7.49 -6.48
N ASN A 30 11.99 -8.51 -6.05
CA ASN A 30 10.69 -8.80 -6.63
C ASN A 30 9.72 -7.71 -6.20
N PRO A 31 8.81 -7.28 -7.09
CA PRO A 31 7.74 -6.39 -6.69
C PRO A 31 6.80 -7.07 -5.70
N ALA A 32 6.18 -6.28 -4.82
CA ALA A 32 5.11 -6.78 -3.96
C ALA A 32 3.98 -7.41 -4.78
N TYR A 33 3.27 -8.38 -4.21
CA TYR A 33 2.28 -9.18 -4.95
C TYR A 33 1.14 -9.70 -4.06
N ILE A 34 0.02 -10.09 -4.69
CA ILE A 34 -1.02 -10.89 -4.06
C ILE A 34 -0.58 -12.35 -3.98
N ASP A 35 -0.74 -12.95 -2.80
CA ASP A 35 -0.67 -14.40 -2.62
C ASP A 35 -2.00 -14.95 -2.08
N GLU A 36 -2.48 -16.04 -2.69
CA GLU A 36 -3.73 -16.69 -2.33
C GLU A 36 -3.54 -18.05 -1.62
N LEU A 37 -2.30 -18.51 -1.46
CA LEU A 37 -2.00 -19.90 -1.10
C LEU A 37 -1.23 -20.02 0.22
N ASP A 38 -0.19 -19.22 0.43
CA ASP A 38 0.77 -19.39 1.52
C ASP A 38 0.68 -18.25 2.55
N GLY A 39 -0.27 -18.40 3.47
CA GLY A 39 -0.51 -17.47 4.56
C GLY A 39 0.69 -17.14 5.45
N SER A 40 1.75 -17.95 5.42
CA SER A 40 2.95 -17.73 6.23
C SER A 40 3.78 -16.52 5.80
N LYS A 41 3.60 -16.04 4.56
CA LYS A 41 4.33 -14.92 3.97
C LYS A 41 3.58 -13.60 4.01
N TRP A 42 2.32 -13.62 4.42
CA TRP A 42 1.42 -12.48 4.32
C TRP A 42 1.83 -11.37 5.30
N ILE A 43 2.19 -10.22 4.75
CA ILE A 43 2.48 -9.01 5.55
C ILE A 43 1.18 -8.28 5.88
N ALA A 44 0.29 -8.20 4.91
CA ALA A 44 -1.08 -7.77 5.10
C ALA A 44 -2.05 -8.88 4.69
N VAL A 45 -3.17 -8.97 5.38
CA VAL A 45 -4.29 -9.86 5.05
C VAL A 45 -5.42 -9.00 4.53
N VAL A 46 -5.88 -9.30 3.31
CA VAL A 46 -7.04 -8.64 2.71
C VAL A 46 -8.28 -9.50 2.93
N GLU A 47 -9.27 -8.93 3.61
CA GLU A 47 -10.59 -9.52 3.83
C GLU A 47 -11.57 -8.94 2.80
N ASN A 48 -11.94 -9.77 1.82
CA ASN A 48 -12.79 -9.43 0.68
C ASN A 48 -14.06 -10.30 0.70
N GLU A 49 -14.87 -10.15 1.75
CA GLU A 49 -16.04 -11.01 1.97
C GLU A 49 -17.02 -11.05 0.79
N GLU A 50 -17.17 -9.91 0.12
CA GLU A 50 -18.03 -9.70 -1.05
C GLU A 50 -17.40 -10.18 -2.38
N LYS A 51 -16.15 -10.68 -2.35
CA LYS A 51 -15.42 -11.20 -3.51
C LYS A 51 -15.28 -10.20 -4.66
N TYR A 52 -15.04 -8.93 -4.33
CA TYR A 52 -14.77 -7.89 -5.31
C TYR A 52 -13.57 -8.28 -6.20
N PRO A 53 -13.67 -8.13 -7.54
CA PRO A 53 -12.51 -8.20 -8.41
C PRO A 53 -11.52 -7.11 -8.00
N THR A 54 -10.39 -7.52 -7.44
CA THR A 54 -9.40 -6.63 -6.84
C THR A 54 -8.10 -6.74 -7.60
N THR A 55 -7.55 -5.60 -8.01
CA THR A 55 -6.25 -5.49 -8.66
C THR A 55 -5.26 -4.88 -7.69
N PHE A 56 -4.14 -5.54 -7.46
CA PHE A 56 -2.97 -4.98 -6.79
C PHE A 56 -1.93 -4.62 -7.83
N THR A 57 -1.53 -3.35 -7.87
CA THR A 57 -0.43 -2.87 -8.71
C THR A 57 0.77 -2.59 -7.82
N ALA A 58 1.87 -3.30 -8.05
CA ALA A 58 3.13 -3.02 -7.39
C ALA A 58 3.71 -1.69 -7.87
N ILE A 59 4.08 -0.81 -6.94
CA ILE A 59 4.65 0.50 -7.23
C ILE A 59 6.16 0.49 -7.01
N ASP A 60 6.62 -0.11 -5.91
CA ASP A 60 8.05 -0.33 -5.68
C ASP A 60 8.57 -1.50 -6.54
N ASN A 61 9.83 -1.41 -6.95
CA ASN A 61 10.59 -2.41 -7.71
C ASN A 61 10.00 -2.89 -9.06
N CYS A 62 8.79 -2.45 -9.45
CA CYS A 62 8.19 -2.77 -10.75
C CYS A 62 8.23 -1.62 -11.76
N THR A 63 8.17 -0.38 -11.26
CA THR A 63 8.19 0.81 -12.12
C THR A 63 9.62 1.35 -12.23
N GLU A 64 10.34 0.98 -13.30
CA GLU A 64 11.60 1.62 -13.66
C GLU A 64 11.34 3.10 -13.98
N ILE A 65 11.42 3.96 -12.98
CA ILE A 65 11.30 5.41 -13.16
C ILE A 65 12.58 6.01 -12.63
N LYS A 66 13.50 6.24 -13.57
CA LYS A 66 14.73 6.99 -13.34
C LYS A 66 14.37 8.46 -13.09
N SER A 67 14.73 8.97 -11.93
CA SER A 67 14.76 10.41 -11.67
C SER A 67 15.98 11.02 -12.37
N ALA A 68 15.90 12.27 -12.80
CA ALA A 68 17.06 12.99 -13.35
C ALA A 68 18.22 13.16 -12.34
N ASP A 69 17.95 12.96 -11.04
CA ASP A 69 18.90 13.13 -9.93
C ASP A 69 19.33 11.81 -9.24
N ASP A 70 19.12 10.65 -9.86
CA ASP A 70 19.51 9.30 -9.36
C ASP A 70 18.97 8.90 -7.96
N LYS A 71 18.27 9.77 -7.25
CA LYS A 71 17.51 9.44 -6.04
C LYS A 71 16.12 8.98 -6.43
N MET A 72 15.85 7.68 -6.27
CA MET A 72 14.50 7.14 -6.34
C MET A 72 13.61 7.91 -5.34
N ALA A 73 12.54 8.51 -5.85
CA ALA A 73 11.53 9.12 -4.98
C ALA A 73 10.97 8.05 -4.03
N LYS A 74 10.74 8.40 -2.77
CA LYS A 74 10.12 7.49 -1.79
C LYS A 74 8.74 7.08 -2.31
N ARG A 75 8.50 5.79 -2.48
CA ARG A 75 7.21 5.23 -2.92
C ARG A 75 6.75 4.17 -1.94
N CYS A 76 5.45 3.90 -1.95
CA CYS A 76 4.92 2.75 -1.25
C CYS A 76 5.02 1.48 -2.09
N ASP A 77 4.79 0.34 -1.45
CA ASP A 77 4.97 -0.97 -2.09
C ASP A 77 3.94 -1.23 -3.18
N GLY A 78 2.69 -0.82 -2.96
CA GLY A 78 1.67 -0.99 -3.98
C GLY A 78 0.34 -0.29 -3.73
N VAL A 79 -0.60 -0.50 -4.65
CA VAL A 79 -1.95 0.04 -4.61
C VAL A 79 -2.98 -1.05 -4.93
N LEU A 80 -3.98 -1.20 -4.07
CA LEU A 80 -5.18 -2.00 -4.34
C LEU A 80 -6.26 -1.11 -4.96
N MET A 81 -6.90 -1.63 -6.00
CA MET A 81 -8.03 -0.98 -6.67
C MET A 81 -9.15 -1.99 -6.83
N TYR A 82 -10.35 -1.60 -6.41
CA TYR A 82 -11.59 -2.35 -6.60
C TYR A 82 -12.77 -1.37 -6.63
N ASN A 83 -13.77 -1.61 -7.48
CA ASN A 83 -14.91 -0.70 -7.67
C ASN A 83 -14.46 0.78 -7.81
N SER A 84 -14.97 1.67 -6.95
CA SER A 84 -14.57 3.08 -6.84
C SER A 84 -13.68 3.34 -5.61
N THR A 85 -12.98 2.32 -5.13
CA THR A 85 -12.07 2.37 -3.99
C THR A 85 -10.61 2.16 -4.39
N VAL A 86 -9.75 3.06 -3.90
CA VAL A 86 -8.30 2.95 -4.02
C VAL A 86 -7.67 2.89 -2.63
N ILE A 87 -6.74 1.95 -2.45
CA ILE A 87 -6.02 1.75 -1.20
C ILE A 87 -4.52 1.71 -1.46
N PHE A 88 -3.79 2.71 -1.00
CA PHE A 88 -2.33 2.70 -1.02
C PHE A 88 -1.80 1.85 0.15
N VAL A 89 -0.83 0.99 -0.10
CA VAL A 89 -0.33 0.04 0.89
C VAL A 89 1.18 0.16 1.02
N GLU A 90 1.62 0.36 2.26
CA GLU A 90 3.00 0.17 2.69
C GLU A 90 3.09 -1.07 3.58
N LEU A 91 3.95 -2.01 3.22
CA LEU A 91 4.24 -3.27 3.88
C LEU A 91 5.53 -3.14 4.68
N LYS A 92 5.52 -3.57 5.95
CA LYS A 92 6.70 -3.60 6.81
C LYS A 92 6.82 -4.95 7.51
N GLN A 93 8.06 -5.45 7.60
CA GLN A 93 8.43 -6.61 8.42
C GLN A 93 9.48 -6.18 9.45
N ARG A 94 9.10 -5.29 10.38
CA ARG A 94 10.04 -4.75 11.38
C ARG A 94 9.47 -4.94 12.78
N GLY A 95 10.28 -5.56 13.65
CA GLY A 95 9.98 -5.73 15.07
C GLY A 95 9.69 -4.39 15.75
N ALA A 96 8.68 -4.38 16.64
CA ALA A 96 8.01 -3.21 17.21
C ALA A 96 8.84 -2.30 18.14
N LYS A 97 10.17 -2.17 17.96
CA LYS A 97 10.98 -1.20 18.69
C LYS A 97 10.79 0.20 18.10
N GLY A 98 9.73 0.86 18.53
CA GLY A 98 9.46 2.28 18.25
C GLY A 98 8.48 2.52 17.10
N ASN A 99 8.30 3.81 16.78
CA ASN A 99 7.35 4.28 15.76
C ASN A 99 8.03 4.66 14.43
N ALA A 100 9.34 4.41 14.29
CA ALA A 100 10.13 4.81 13.13
C ALA A 100 9.59 4.21 11.81
N TRP A 101 9.08 2.98 11.84
CA TRP A 101 8.50 2.34 10.66
C TRP A 101 7.26 3.07 10.13
N VAL A 102 6.45 3.69 11.01
CA VAL A 102 5.32 4.54 10.60
C VAL A 102 5.83 5.88 10.06
N GLU A 103 6.83 6.46 10.70
CA GLU A 103 7.42 7.74 10.26
C GLU A 103 8.09 7.63 8.89
N ASP A 104 8.71 6.49 8.61
CA ASP A 104 9.29 6.17 7.30
C ASP A 104 8.20 5.98 6.22
N ALA A 105 7.09 5.32 6.58
CA ALA A 105 6.00 4.97 5.68
C ALA A 105 5.13 6.17 5.25
N ILE A 106 4.92 7.15 6.13
CA ILE A 106 4.06 8.31 5.83
C ILE A 106 4.54 9.07 4.57
N PRO A 107 5.84 9.45 4.44
CA PRO A 107 6.36 10.07 3.23
C PRO A 107 6.21 9.23 1.96
N GLN A 108 6.38 7.90 2.06
CA GLN A 108 6.24 6.97 0.92
C GLN A 108 4.80 6.98 0.37
N LEU A 109 3.82 6.86 1.26
CA LEU A 109 2.40 6.95 0.92
C LEU A 109 2.06 8.33 0.33
N LYS A 110 2.45 9.41 1.02
CA LYS A 110 2.17 10.79 0.56
C LYS A 110 2.71 11.07 -0.83
N SER A 111 3.96 10.71 -1.11
CA SER A 111 4.57 10.96 -2.42
C SER A 111 3.90 10.16 -3.54
N THR A 112 3.48 8.93 -3.25
CA THR A 112 2.77 8.09 -4.21
C THR A 112 1.36 8.63 -4.48
N ILE A 113 0.62 9.02 -3.43
CA ILE A 113 -0.69 9.66 -3.55
C ILE A 113 -0.60 10.96 -4.34
N GLU A 114 0.37 11.83 -4.06
CA GLU A 114 0.56 13.08 -4.80
C GLU A 114 0.79 12.83 -6.30
N SER A 115 1.49 11.74 -6.63
CA SER A 115 1.69 11.33 -8.03
C SER A 115 0.42 10.78 -8.66
N PHE A 116 -0.40 10.06 -7.90
CA PHE A 116 -1.67 9.50 -8.35
C PHE A 116 -2.74 10.57 -8.61
N GLU A 117 -2.88 11.55 -7.71
CA GLU A 117 -3.86 12.65 -7.84
C GLU A 117 -3.58 13.55 -9.06
N LYS A 118 -2.36 13.50 -9.63
CA LYS A 118 -2.02 14.20 -10.89
C LYS A 118 -2.49 13.45 -12.14
N THR A 119 -3.06 12.25 -11.99
CA THR A 119 -3.57 11.43 -13.08
C THR A 119 -5.10 11.52 -13.17
N GLU A 120 -5.65 11.41 -14.37
CA GLU A 120 -7.11 11.32 -14.61
C GLU A 120 -7.72 10.07 -13.95
N LEU A 121 -6.90 9.03 -13.70
CA LEU A 121 -7.32 7.81 -13.02
C LEU A 121 -7.85 8.09 -11.62
N SER A 122 -7.36 9.14 -10.94
CA SER A 122 -7.76 9.49 -9.58
C SER A 122 -9.23 9.89 -9.46
N GLU A 123 -9.84 10.39 -10.54
CA GLU A 123 -11.23 10.82 -10.60
C GLU A 123 -12.22 9.64 -10.52
N ASN A 124 -11.77 8.43 -10.84
CA ASN A 124 -12.61 7.22 -10.79
C ASN A 124 -12.85 6.71 -9.37
N TYR A 125 -12.13 7.23 -8.37
CA TYR A 125 -12.12 6.70 -7.00
C TYR A 125 -12.63 7.73 -6.00
N ASN A 126 -13.76 7.42 -5.36
CA ASN A 126 -14.37 8.25 -4.31
C ASN A 126 -14.00 7.77 -2.91
N GLN A 127 -13.65 6.49 -2.75
CA GLN A 127 -13.16 5.95 -1.48
C GLN A 127 -11.64 5.87 -1.53
N LYS A 128 -11.00 6.75 -0.75
CA LYS A 128 -9.55 6.96 -0.75
C LYS A 128 -8.96 6.55 0.59
N LYS A 129 -8.19 5.44 0.61
CA LYS A 129 -7.61 4.86 1.84
C LYS A 129 -6.10 4.66 1.69
N ALA A 130 -5.41 4.62 2.81
CA ALA A 130 -4.00 4.26 2.90
C ALA A 130 -3.78 3.33 4.10
N TYR A 131 -2.91 2.33 3.93
CA TYR A 131 -2.60 1.35 4.96
C TYR A 131 -1.08 1.27 5.16
N ILE A 132 -0.69 1.26 6.43
CA ILE A 132 0.66 0.84 6.84
C ILE A 132 0.46 -0.48 7.57
N SER A 133 0.84 -1.58 6.91
CA SER A 133 0.63 -2.94 7.39
C SER A 133 1.95 -3.54 7.84
N ASN A 134 1.96 -4.08 9.06
CA ASN A 134 3.14 -4.71 9.64
C ASN A 134 2.79 -6.09 10.20
N SER A 135 3.47 -7.13 9.71
CA SER A 135 3.27 -8.52 10.12
C SER A 135 3.63 -8.78 11.58
N GLU A 136 4.48 -7.94 12.18
CA GLU A 136 4.94 -8.09 13.57
C GLU A 136 3.94 -7.51 14.60
N HIS A 137 2.72 -7.16 14.15
CA HIS A 137 1.59 -6.72 14.99
C HIS A 137 1.97 -5.73 16.12
N PRO A 138 2.53 -4.56 15.79
CA PRO A 138 2.94 -3.58 16.79
C PRO A 138 1.74 -3.03 17.58
N LYS A 139 1.93 -2.82 18.90
CA LYS A 139 0.88 -2.25 19.76
C LYS A 139 0.50 -0.84 19.29
N PHE A 140 -0.81 -0.61 19.12
CA PHE A 140 -1.36 0.70 18.81
C PHE A 140 -1.11 1.70 19.97
N LYS A 141 -0.83 2.97 19.65
CA LYS A 141 -0.54 4.03 20.61
C LYS A 141 -1.36 5.28 20.29
N THR A 142 -1.69 6.09 21.29
CA THR A 142 -2.44 7.35 21.12
C THR A 142 -1.83 8.30 20.08
N SER A 143 -0.50 8.40 20.01
CA SER A 143 0.19 9.24 19.01
C SER A 143 -0.02 8.79 17.56
N GLN A 144 -0.55 7.58 17.32
CA GLN A 144 -0.96 7.14 15.99
C GLN A 144 -2.29 7.76 15.56
N ILE A 145 -3.18 8.10 16.50
CA ILE A 145 -4.45 8.78 16.20
C ILE A 145 -4.17 10.15 15.59
N GLU A 146 -3.35 10.96 16.26
CA GLU A 146 -2.95 12.30 15.77
C GLU A 146 -2.29 12.22 14.39
N ARG A 147 -1.49 11.17 14.13
CA ARG A 147 -0.86 10.94 12.82
C ARG A 147 -1.88 10.60 11.74
N MET A 148 -2.85 9.75 12.05
CA MET A 148 -3.92 9.38 11.11
C MET A 148 -4.79 10.58 10.78
N GLU A 149 -5.14 11.41 11.76
CA GLU A 149 -5.88 12.65 11.55
C GLU A 149 -5.09 13.64 10.70
N LYS A 150 -3.81 13.88 11.03
CA LYS A 150 -2.94 14.74 10.23
C LYS A 150 -2.80 14.23 8.80
N PHE A 151 -2.64 12.92 8.60
CA PHE A 151 -2.55 12.33 7.28
C PHE A 151 -3.81 12.58 6.45
N TYR A 152 -4.99 12.42 7.07
CA TYR A 152 -6.26 12.73 6.41
C TYR A 152 -6.38 14.21 6.05
N ILE A 153 -6.03 15.12 6.95
CA ILE A 153 -6.02 16.57 6.67
C ILE A 153 -5.09 16.91 5.50
N ASP A 154 -3.90 16.31 5.47
CA ASP A 154 -2.87 16.63 4.47
C ASP A 154 -3.15 16.02 3.09
N THR A 155 -3.95 14.95 2.98
CA THR A 155 -4.10 14.17 1.74
C THR A 155 -5.53 13.92 1.29
N GLY A 156 -6.51 13.97 2.20
CA GLY A 156 -7.88 13.50 1.98
C GLY A 156 -8.05 11.97 2.07
N TYR A 157 -6.98 11.21 2.37
CA TYR A 157 -7.01 9.76 2.46
C TYR A 157 -7.15 9.28 3.90
N ILE A 158 -8.00 8.28 4.13
CA ILE A 158 -8.14 7.65 5.44
C ILE A 158 -6.95 6.72 5.68
N LEU A 159 -6.07 7.09 6.62
CA LEU A 159 -4.97 6.23 7.05
C LEU A 159 -5.45 5.17 8.05
N ARG A 160 -4.94 3.94 7.90
CA ARG A 160 -5.07 2.83 8.83
C ARG A 160 -3.71 2.21 9.09
N ILE A 161 -3.45 1.86 10.35
CA ILE A 161 -2.18 1.27 10.79
C ILE A 161 -2.51 -0.08 11.39
N GLU A 162 -2.67 -1.08 10.52
CA GLU A 162 -3.09 -2.42 10.85
C GLU A 162 -2.70 -3.40 9.73
N ALA A 163 -2.53 -4.67 10.08
CA ALA A 163 -2.19 -5.72 9.12
C ALA A 163 -3.41 -6.27 8.35
N ARG A 164 -4.64 -5.93 8.76
CA ARG A 164 -5.87 -6.42 8.13
C ARG A 164 -6.53 -5.31 7.32
N ILE A 165 -6.65 -5.52 6.02
CA ILE A 165 -7.29 -4.59 5.09
C ILE A 165 -8.69 -5.14 4.78
N LYS A 166 -9.73 -4.43 5.18
CA LYS A 166 -11.11 -4.83 4.90
C LYS A 166 -11.62 -4.12 3.65
N LEU A 167 -12.01 -4.89 2.65
CA LEU A 167 -12.72 -4.37 1.50
C LEU A 167 -14.20 -4.22 1.86
N GLN A 168 -14.76 -3.07 1.50
CA GLN A 168 -16.13 -2.66 1.79
C GLN A 168 -16.76 -2.11 0.52
#